data_AF-N6V056-F1
#
_entry.id   AF-N6V056-F1
#
_cell.length_a   1.000
_cell.length_b   1.000
_cell.length_c   1.000
_cell.angle_alpha   90.00
_cell.angle_beta   90.00
_cell.angle_gamma   90.00
#
_symmetry.space_group_name_H-M   'P 1'
#
loop_
_entity.id
_entity.type
_entity.pdbx_description
1 polymer ?
#
loop_
_entity_poly.entity_id
_entity_poly.type
_entity_poly.pdbx_seq_one_letter_code
_entity_poly.pdbx_strand_id
1 'polypeptide(L)'
;MKVAILSEGKYGYRAYKNINRIFNCDFLKISYVGDLDNIIIDENLLNSLKHDIYIIYANQDVTYELIRNIKDGFVFVGIWRGDGFKKQVEKFDNVYSPRFLCEIDEEVLKDKLNKYPQLKEFLKYFGKPKVNLYVKDNKIVDIKIFRRSICGSTEAIYEFLNKEPNLKNIGLRVQHFCVAGKPNVFKNFCPKSEIAKILIDNIRVIQI
;
A
#
# COMPACT_ATOMS: atom_id res chain seq x y z
N MET A 1 15.87 4.85 -6.14
CA MET A 1 15.16 4.60 -4.87
C MET A 1 15.19 3.11 -4.50
N LYS A 2 15.44 2.79 -3.23
CA LYS A 2 15.39 1.45 -2.63
C LYS A 2 14.20 1.34 -1.67
N VAL A 3 13.45 0.25 -1.75
CA VAL A 3 12.27 -0.02 -0.91
C VAL A 3 12.46 -1.32 -0.13
N ALA A 4 11.98 -1.40 1.10
CA ALA A 4 11.95 -2.64 1.86
C ALA A 4 10.51 -3.00 2.26
N ILE A 5 10.15 -4.27 2.06
CA ILE A 5 8.98 -4.88 2.69
C ILE A 5 9.46 -5.64 3.91
N LEU A 6 9.10 -5.15 5.09
CA LEU A 6 9.35 -5.84 6.37
C LEU A 6 8.12 -6.69 6.70
N SER A 7 8.27 -8.01 6.77
CA SER A 7 7.13 -8.90 6.96
C SER A 7 7.41 -10.11 7.84
N GLU A 8 6.44 -10.49 8.67
CA GLU A 8 6.42 -11.77 9.40
C GLU A 8 6.11 -12.97 8.47
N GLY A 9 5.88 -12.72 7.17
CA GLY A 9 5.68 -13.74 6.12
C GLY A 9 4.22 -13.94 5.71
N LYS A 10 3.25 -13.56 6.55
CA LYS A 10 1.82 -13.70 6.23
C LYS A 10 1.34 -12.75 5.13
N TYR A 11 1.90 -11.55 5.07
CA TYR A 11 1.51 -10.50 4.14
C TYR A 11 2.75 -9.89 3.45
N GLY A 12 2.55 -8.91 2.57
CA GLY A 12 3.65 -8.17 1.94
C GLY A 12 4.27 -8.80 0.69
N TYR A 13 4.21 -10.12 0.49
CA TYR A 13 4.86 -10.74 -0.69
C TYR A 13 4.32 -10.21 -2.04
N ARG A 14 3.00 -9.98 -2.14
CA ARG A 14 2.42 -9.32 -3.33
C ARG A 14 2.85 -7.86 -3.47
N ALA A 15 3.00 -7.13 -2.36
CA ALA A 15 3.52 -5.77 -2.40
C ALA A 15 4.94 -5.76 -2.97
N TYR A 16 5.81 -6.62 -2.42
CA TYR A 16 7.17 -6.82 -2.91
C TYR A 16 7.20 -7.13 -4.41
N LYS A 17 6.46 -8.14 -4.87
CA LYS A 17 6.45 -8.51 -6.30
C LYS A 17 6.07 -7.36 -7.23
N ASN A 18 5.15 -6.49 -6.81
CA ASN A 18 4.71 -5.37 -7.64
C ASN A 18 5.69 -4.19 -7.57
N ILE A 19 6.16 -3.85 -6.37
CA ILE A 19 7.13 -2.76 -6.19
C ILE A 19 8.46 -3.09 -6.87
N ASN A 20 8.92 -4.35 -6.78
CA ASN A 20 10.18 -4.80 -7.38
C ASN A 20 10.21 -4.73 -8.92
N ARG A 21 9.07 -4.54 -9.58
CA ARG A 21 9.01 -4.31 -11.03
C ARG A 21 9.45 -2.90 -11.44
N ILE A 22 9.50 -1.97 -10.49
CA ILE A 22 9.73 -0.53 -10.74
C ILE A 22 10.91 -0.02 -9.92
N PHE A 23 11.00 -0.42 -8.65
CA PHE A 23 12.05 0.01 -7.73
C PHE A 23 12.85 -1.19 -7.25
N ASN A 24 14.12 -0.98 -6.88
CA ASN A 24 14.89 -2.00 -6.19
C ASN A 24 14.24 -2.27 -4.84
N CYS A 25 13.57 -3.41 -4.69
CA CYS A 25 12.79 -3.73 -3.51
C CYS A 25 13.35 -4.97 -2.84
N ASP A 26 13.62 -4.91 -1.55
CA ASP A 26 13.98 -6.08 -0.75
C ASP A 26 12.75 -6.61 -0.01
N PHE A 27 12.66 -7.93 0.11
CA PHE A 27 11.70 -8.59 1.01
C PHE A 27 12.46 -9.13 2.21
N LEU A 28 12.39 -8.40 3.33
CA LEU A 28 13.10 -8.75 4.55
C LEU A 28 12.12 -9.45 5.50
N LYS A 29 12.37 -10.73 5.74
CA LYS A 29 11.61 -11.49 6.74
C LYS A 29 12.03 -11.01 8.12
N ILE A 30 11.04 -10.63 8.94
CA ILE A 30 11.31 -10.17 10.30
C ILE A 30 11.65 -11.38 11.16
N SER A 31 12.81 -11.31 11.82
CA SER A 31 13.25 -12.26 12.83
C SER A 31 13.41 -11.53 14.14
N TYR A 32 12.80 -12.04 15.20
CA TYR A 32 12.84 -11.45 16.53
C TYR A 32 12.61 -12.52 17.60
N VAL A 33 12.99 -12.20 18.85
CA VAL A 33 12.69 -12.99 20.04
C VAL A 33 11.96 -12.14 21.07
N GLY A 34 11.29 -12.80 22.02
CA GLY A 34 10.52 -12.15 23.08
C GLY A 34 9.07 -11.83 22.68
N ASP A 35 8.34 -11.28 23.65
CA ASP A 35 6.94 -10.90 23.55
C ASP A 35 6.68 -9.55 24.23
N LEU A 36 5.62 -8.87 23.80
CA LEU A 36 5.16 -7.58 24.35
C LEU A 36 6.31 -6.56 24.47
N ASP A 37 6.75 -6.27 25.70
CA ASP A 37 7.74 -5.25 26.01
C ASP A 37 9.20 -5.71 25.84
N ASN A 38 9.44 -7.02 25.64
CA ASN A 38 10.78 -7.60 25.57
C ASN A 38 11.17 -8.04 24.14
N ILE A 39 10.62 -7.38 23.13
CA ILE A 39 10.91 -7.71 21.73
C ILE A 39 12.32 -7.26 21.36
N ILE A 40 13.14 -8.21 20.93
CA ILE A 40 14.49 -7.97 20.43
C ILE A 40 14.51 -8.38 18.95
N ILE A 41 14.66 -7.37 18.08
CA ILE A 41 14.81 -7.59 16.64
C ILE A 41 16.23 -8.08 16.35
N ASP A 42 16.35 -9.05 15.44
CA ASP A 42 17.63 -9.57 14.99
C ASP A 42 18.56 -8.45 14.47
N GLU A 43 19.81 -8.41 14.96
CA GLU A 43 20.77 -7.35 14.61
C GLU A 43 21.16 -7.36 13.13
N ASN A 44 21.23 -8.52 12.48
CA ASN A 44 21.54 -8.57 11.05
C ASN A 44 20.43 -7.92 10.23
N LEU A 45 19.17 -8.13 10.64
CA LEU A 45 18.04 -7.43 10.04
C LEU A 45 18.18 -5.92 10.24
N LEU A 46 18.44 -5.44 11.46
CA LEU A 46 18.59 -4.00 11.74
C LEU A 46 19.73 -3.38 10.93
N ASN A 47 20.87 -4.05 10.83
CA ASN A 47 22.02 -3.60 10.05
C ASN A 47 21.75 -3.52 8.54
N SER A 48 20.76 -4.25 8.05
CA SER A 48 20.33 -4.24 6.65
C SER A 48 19.35 -3.11 6.30
N LEU A 49 18.81 -2.38 7.29
CA LEU A 49 17.81 -1.33 7.09
C LEU A 49 18.45 -0.06 6.51
N LYS A 50 18.71 -0.07 5.20
CA LYS A 50 19.32 1.02 4.43
C LYS A 50 18.50 1.31 3.18
N HIS A 51 17.23 1.68 3.38
CA HIS A 51 16.23 1.89 2.33
C HIS A 51 15.58 3.27 2.46
N ASP A 52 15.09 3.79 1.33
CA ASP A 52 14.44 5.09 1.26
C ASP A 52 12.99 5.03 1.78
N ILE A 53 12.33 3.89 1.56
CA ILE A 53 10.95 3.60 1.96
C ILE A 53 10.85 2.20 2.57
N TYR A 54 10.11 2.08 3.66
CA TYR A 54 9.75 0.83 4.31
C TYR A 54 8.24 0.65 4.29
N ILE A 55 7.77 -0.57 4.05
CA ILE A 55 6.38 -0.96 4.27
C ILE A 55 6.35 -2.13 5.24
N ILE A 56 5.77 -1.91 6.42
CA ILE A 56 5.77 -2.88 7.51
C ILE A 56 4.46 -3.66 7.54
N TYR A 57 4.58 -4.99 7.52
CA TYR A 57 3.50 -5.96 7.69
C TYR A 57 3.82 -6.88 8.87
N ALA A 58 3.74 -6.33 10.08
CA ALA A 58 3.98 -7.05 11.33
C ALA A 58 2.89 -6.75 12.36
N ASN A 59 2.91 -7.47 13.48
CA ASN A 59 2.14 -7.10 14.67
C ASN A 59 2.59 -5.74 15.24
N GLN A 60 1.80 -5.18 16.16
CA GLN A 60 1.94 -3.80 16.61
C GLN A 60 3.22 -3.57 17.41
N ASP A 61 3.57 -4.50 18.29
CA ASP A 61 4.71 -4.39 19.18
C ASP A 61 6.02 -4.47 18.38
N VAL A 62 6.12 -5.46 17.47
CA VAL A 62 7.24 -5.59 16.52
C VAL A 62 7.34 -4.38 15.59
N THR A 63 6.21 -3.85 15.13
CA THR A 63 6.18 -2.66 14.27
C THR A 63 6.77 -1.45 15.01
N TYR A 64 6.41 -1.25 16.27
CA TYR A 64 6.92 -0.15 17.07
C TYR A 64 8.44 -0.26 17.28
N GLU A 65 8.94 -1.45 17.62
CA GLU A 65 10.38 -1.68 17.77
C GLU A 65 11.17 -1.51 16.48
N LEU A 66 10.63 -1.94 15.33
CA LEU A 66 11.25 -1.68 14.02
C LEU A 66 11.33 -0.18 13.74
N ILE A 67 10.25 0.57 13.95
CA ILE A 67 10.21 2.03 13.73
C ILE A 67 11.26 2.75 14.58
N ARG A 68 11.43 2.36 15.85
CA ARG A 68 12.45 2.95 16.74
C ARG A 68 13.88 2.78 16.23
N ASN A 69 14.14 1.71 15.50
CA ASN A 69 15.45 1.37 14.96
C ASN A 69 15.70 1.90 13.54
N ILE A 70 14.66 2.22 12.77
CA ILE A 70 14.77 2.85 11.45
C ILE A 70 15.14 4.34 11.64
N LYS A 71 16.41 4.68 11.40
CA LYS A 71 16.92 6.06 11.53
C LYS A 71 16.65 6.92 10.30
N ASP A 72 16.76 6.32 9.13
CA ASP A 72 16.61 6.98 7.83
C ASP A 72 15.50 6.34 7.00
N GLY A 73 14.94 7.09 6.06
CA GLY A 73 13.85 6.66 5.19
C GLY A 73 12.45 6.87 5.79
N PHE A 74 11.42 6.63 4.97
CA PHE A 74 10.02 6.84 5.32
C PHE A 74 9.28 5.52 5.49
N VAL A 75 8.43 5.41 6.51
CA VAL A 75 7.78 4.16 6.89
C VAL A 75 6.28 4.26 6.67
N PHE A 76 5.75 3.33 5.87
CA PHE A 76 4.32 3.04 5.82
C PHE A 76 3.98 1.84 6.70
N VAL A 77 3.05 2.02 7.63
CA VAL A 77 2.53 0.91 8.44
C VAL A 77 1.37 0.27 7.69
N GLY A 78 1.60 -0.91 7.11
CA GLY A 78 0.63 -1.62 6.27
C GLY A 78 -0.45 -2.36 7.05
N ILE A 79 -0.21 -2.66 8.34
CA ILE A 79 -1.16 -3.33 9.24
C ILE A 79 -1.09 -2.66 10.60
N TRP A 80 -2.21 -2.13 11.08
CA TRP A 80 -2.34 -1.60 12.43
C TRP A 80 -3.80 -1.62 12.87
N ARG A 81 -4.05 -1.53 14.18
CA ARG A 81 -5.39 -1.45 14.75
C ARG A 81 -5.44 -0.48 15.93
N GLY A 82 -6.53 0.28 16.02
CA GLY A 82 -6.78 1.19 17.13
C GLY A 82 -6.03 2.51 17.01
N ASP A 83 -6.72 3.59 17.35
CA ASP A 83 -6.20 4.95 17.19
C ASP A 83 -5.07 5.27 18.18
N GLY A 84 -5.04 4.59 19.34
CA GLY A 84 -3.96 4.72 20.32
C GLY A 84 -2.61 4.34 19.72
N PHE A 85 -2.52 3.15 19.11
CA PHE A 85 -1.29 2.71 18.45
C PHE A 85 -0.92 3.60 17.27
N LYS A 86 -1.90 3.99 16.43
CA LYS A 86 -1.65 4.94 15.33
C LYS A 86 -1.00 6.22 15.83
N LYS A 87 -1.58 6.85 16.86
CA LYS A 87 -1.03 8.06 17.47
C LYS A 87 0.37 7.83 18.05
N GLN A 88 0.66 6.63 18.55
CA GLN A 88 1.97 6.29 19.09
C GLN A 88 3.04 6.23 17.99
N VAL A 89 2.78 5.52 16.89
CA VAL A 89 3.76 5.38 15.79
C VAL A 89 3.87 6.64 14.92
N GLU A 90 2.80 7.41 14.77
CA GLU A 90 2.85 8.68 14.00
C GLU A 90 3.47 9.85 14.78
N LYS A 91 3.90 9.65 16.04
CA LYS A 91 4.81 10.60 16.72
C LYS A 91 6.19 10.65 16.06
N PHE A 92 6.60 9.57 15.39
CA PHE A 92 7.80 9.55 14.58
C PHE A 92 7.53 10.28 13.26
N ASP A 93 8.32 11.30 12.97
CA ASP A 93 8.06 12.19 11.84
C ASP A 93 8.15 11.49 10.48
N ASN A 94 8.92 10.40 10.38
CA ASN A 94 9.08 9.60 9.18
C ASN A 94 8.04 8.48 9.02
N VAL A 95 6.94 8.48 9.77
CA VAL A 95 5.94 7.41 9.75
C VAL A 95 4.59 7.92 9.24
N TYR A 96 3.90 7.08 8.47
CA TYR A 96 2.49 7.22 8.16
C TYR A 96 1.75 5.89 8.25
N SER A 97 0.60 5.90 8.95
CA SER A 97 -0.26 4.73 9.15
C SER A 97 -1.62 4.96 8.47
N PRO A 98 -1.68 4.78 7.14
CA PRO A 98 -2.94 4.93 6.41
C PRO A 98 -3.93 3.84 6.80
N ARG A 99 -5.24 4.11 6.66
CA ARG A 99 -6.24 3.06 6.83
C ARG A 99 -6.11 2.02 5.73
N PHE A 100 -5.88 2.45 4.49
CA PHE A 100 -5.43 1.59 3.40
C PHE A 100 -4.24 2.19 2.66
N LEU A 101 -3.28 1.35 2.29
CA LEU A 101 -2.18 1.76 1.40
C LEU A 101 -2.66 2.29 0.03
N CYS A 102 -3.91 2.04 -0.35
CA CYS A 102 -4.54 2.61 -1.55
C CYS A 102 -5.13 4.01 -1.32
N GLU A 103 -4.95 4.62 -0.16
CA GLU A 103 -5.38 6.00 0.12
C GLU A 103 -4.23 7.00 0.02
N ILE A 104 -2.98 6.52 0.01
CA ILE A 104 -1.81 7.39 0.02
C ILE A 104 -1.70 8.16 -1.30
N ASP A 105 -1.57 9.47 -1.20
CA ASP A 105 -1.29 10.37 -2.31
C ASP A 105 -0.54 11.60 -1.81
N GLU A 106 -0.24 12.51 -2.75
CA GLU A 106 0.51 13.72 -2.48
C GLU A 106 -0.23 14.68 -1.55
N GLU A 107 -1.57 14.72 -1.61
CA GLU A 107 -2.38 15.61 -0.79
C GLU A 107 -2.35 15.17 0.68
N VAL A 108 -2.54 13.87 0.90
CA VAL A 108 -2.52 13.27 2.25
C VAL A 108 -1.14 13.38 2.91
N LEU A 109 -0.06 13.38 2.11
CA LEU A 109 1.32 13.45 2.60
C LEU A 109 1.98 14.81 2.39
N LYS A 110 1.22 15.86 2.06
CA LYS A 110 1.76 17.18 1.67
C LYS A 110 2.81 17.73 2.64
N ASP A 111 2.59 17.57 3.94
CA ASP A 111 3.46 18.10 5.00
C ASP A 111 4.77 17.28 5.14
N LYS A 112 4.82 16.08 4.54
CA LYS A 112 5.97 15.18 4.53
C LYS A 112 6.77 15.23 3.23
N LEU A 113 6.16 15.63 2.11
CA LEU A 113 6.78 15.58 0.78
C LEU A 113 8.05 16.43 0.62
N ASN A 114 8.17 17.52 1.39
CA ASN A 114 9.35 18.37 1.36
C ASN A 114 10.51 17.76 2.15
N LYS A 115 10.21 17.12 3.29
CA LYS A 115 11.22 16.47 4.13
C LYS A 115 11.65 15.10 3.60
N TYR A 116 10.73 14.41 2.93
CA TYR A 116 10.93 13.06 2.37
C TYR A 116 10.65 13.08 0.86
N PRO A 117 11.53 13.66 0.04
CA PRO A 117 11.31 13.83 -1.40
C PRO A 117 11.18 12.51 -2.16
N GLN A 118 11.73 11.40 -1.65
CA GLN A 118 11.56 10.05 -2.20
C GLN A 118 10.08 9.65 -2.32
N LEU A 119 9.21 10.20 -1.46
CA LEU A 119 7.77 9.97 -1.54
C LEU A 119 7.18 10.43 -2.87
N LYS A 120 7.68 11.53 -3.44
CA LYS A 120 7.21 12.02 -4.76
C LYS A 120 7.52 11.01 -5.86
N GLU A 121 8.67 10.35 -5.80
CA GLU A 121 9.04 9.31 -6.77
C GLU A 121 8.17 8.06 -6.59
N PHE A 122 7.98 7.60 -5.34
CA PHE A 122 7.15 6.44 -5.05
C PHE A 122 5.68 6.63 -5.45
N LEU A 123 5.11 7.78 -5.10
CA LEU A 123 3.72 8.13 -5.39
C LEU A 123 3.45 8.34 -6.87
N LYS A 124 4.47 8.50 -7.74
CA LYS A 124 4.22 8.45 -9.19
C LYS A 124 3.63 7.11 -9.61
N TYR A 125 4.03 6.01 -8.97
CA TYR A 125 3.69 4.67 -9.40
C TYR A 125 2.75 3.92 -8.45
N PHE A 126 2.85 4.16 -7.14
CA PHE A 126 2.12 3.40 -6.12
C PHE A 126 1.33 4.29 -5.17
N GLY A 127 0.15 3.81 -4.77
CA GLY A 127 -0.72 4.46 -3.79
C GLY A 127 -2.16 4.48 -4.24
N LYS A 128 -2.84 5.62 -4.09
CA LYS A 128 -4.20 5.84 -4.57
C LYS A 128 -4.32 5.66 -6.08
N PRO A 129 -5.00 4.60 -6.56
CA PRO A 129 -5.00 4.30 -7.99
C PRO A 129 -5.45 5.48 -8.85
N LYS A 130 -4.83 5.66 -10.02
CA LYS A 130 -5.22 6.69 -10.99
C LYS A 130 -5.29 6.03 -12.36
N VAL A 131 -6.48 5.96 -12.94
CA VAL A 131 -6.74 5.16 -14.15
C VAL A 131 -7.57 5.96 -15.15
N ASN A 132 -7.18 5.91 -16.42
CA ASN A 132 -8.02 6.34 -17.53
C ASN A 132 -8.49 5.11 -18.31
N LEU A 133 -9.80 5.05 -18.56
CA LEU A 133 -10.42 4.12 -19.51
C LEU A 133 -10.79 4.91 -20.76
N TYR A 134 -10.24 4.52 -21.90
CA TYR A 134 -10.60 5.11 -23.19
C TYR A 134 -11.67 4.24 -23.82
N VAL A 135 -12.80 4.84 -24.18
CA VAL A 135 -14.00 4.17 -24.68
C VAL A 135 -14.33 4.68 -26.07
N LYS A 136 -14.57 3.74 -26.99
CA LYS A 136 -15.05 4.00 -28.36
C LYS A 136 -16.13 2.98 -28.70
N ASP A 137 -17.21 3.42 -29.34
CA ASP A 137 -18.33 2.55 -29.74
C ASP A 137 -18.86 1.68 -28.56
N ASN A 138 -18.99 2.31 -27.39
CA ASN A 138 -19.38 1.69 -26.11
C ASN A 138 -18.44 0.57 -25.61
N LYS A 139 -17.20 0.49 -26.10
CA LYS A 139 -16.21 -0.50 -25.66
C LYS A 139 -14.93 0.16 -25.15
N ILE A 140 -14.33 -0.41 -24.11
CA ILE A 140 -13.02 0.01 -23.62
C ILE A 140 -11.96 -0.41 -24.64
N VAL A 141 -11.32 0.54 -25.28
CA VAL A 141 -10.30 0.31 -26.32
C VAL A 141 -8.87 0.48 -25.79
N ASP A 142 -8.68 1.26 -24.72
CA ASP A 142 -7.38 1.40 -24.06
C ASP A 142 -7.55 1.66 -22.55
N ILE A 143 -6.56 1.25 -21.77
CA ILE A 143 -6.52 1.39 -20.30
C ILE A 143 -5.14 1.90 -19.91
N LYS A 144 -5.09 3.13 -19.39
CA LYS A 144 -3.86 3.72 -18.86
C LYS A 144 -3.91 3.81 -17.35
N ILE A 145 -3.04 3.07 -16.69
CA ILE A 145 -2.86 3.11 -15.24
C ILE A 145 -1.66 4.00 -14.92
N PHE A 146 -1.91 5.19 -14.38
CA PHE A 146 -0.86 6.12 -13.96
C PHE A 146 -0.32 5.77 -12.57
N ARG A 147 -1.20 5.36 -11.66
CA ARG A 147 -0.83 4.91 -10.31
C ARG A 147 -1.55 3.62 -9.98
N ARG A 148 -0.81 2.66 -9.43
CA ARG A 148 -1.27 1.31 -9.08
C ARG A 148 -1.46 1.18 -7.57
N SER A 149 -2.34 0.28 -7.16
CA SER A 149 -2.33 -0.27 -5.80
C SER A 149 -1.03 -1.02 -5.54
N ILE A 150 -0.46 -0.89 -4.34
CA ILE A 150 0.76 -1.61 -3.93
C ILE A 150 0.62 -3.14 -4.06
N CYS A 151 -0.56 -3.70 -3.80
CA CYS A 151 -0.80 -5.14 -3.91
C CYS A 151 -1.04 -5.66 -5.34
N GLY A 152 -1.06 -4.76 -6.33
CA GLY A 152 -1.28 -5.05 -7.75
C GLY A 152 -2.72 -5.38 -8.14
N SER A 153 -3.72 -5.15 -7.28
CA SER A 153 -5.12 -5.44 -7.62
C SER A 153 -5.67 -4.55 -8.74
N THR A 154 -5.08 -3.37 -8.97
CA THR A 154 -5.44 -2.47 -10.10
C THR A 154 -5.23 -3.13 -11.47
N GLU A 155 -4.34 -4.11 -11.60
CA GLU A 155 -4.08 -4.80 -12.88
C GLU A 155 -5.29 -5.58 -13.39
N ALA A 156 -6.20 -5.98 -12.51
CA ALA A 156 -7.40 -6.72 -12.88
C ALA A 156 -8.36 -5.93 -13.79
N ILE A 157 -8.16 -4.61 -13.91
CA ILE A 157 -8.92 -3.74 -14.82
C ILE A 157 -8.65 -4.12 -16.28
N TYR A 158 -7.45 -4.63 -16.61
CA TYR A 158 -7.12 -5.03 -17.99
C TYR A 158 -8.01 -6.16 -18.52
N GLU A 159 -8.65 -6.95 -17.65
CA GLU A 159 -9.63 -7.97 -18.06
C GLU A 159 -10.91 -7.38 -18.69
N PHE A 160 -11.10 -6.06 -18.63
CA PHE A 160 -12.23 -5.34 -19.21
C PHE A 160 -11.93 -4.69 -20.55
N LEU A 161 -10.72 -4.87 -21.09
CA LEU A 161 -10.41 -4.46 -22.46
C LEU A 161 -11.39 -5.13 -23.45
N ASN A 162 -11.85 -4.37 -24.44
CA ASN A 162 -12.87 -4.75 -25.43
C ASN A 162 -14.28 -5.05 -24.87
N LYS A 163 -14.54 -4.72 -23.60
CA LYS A 163 -15.88 -4.86 -22.98
C LYS A 163 -16.53 -3.49 -22.79
N GLU A 164 -17.84 -3.50 -22.54
CA GLU A 164 -18.56 -2.29 -22.16
C GLU A 164 -18.06 -1.75 -20.81
N PRO A 165 -17.94 -0.42 -20.65
CA PRO A 165 -17.46 0.18 -19.42
C PRO A 165 -18.49 0.00 -18.30
N ASN A 166 -18.21 -0.94 -17.39
CA ASN A 166 -19.03 -1.17 -16.20
C ASN A 166 -18.17 -1.03 -14.93
N LEU A 167 -18.18 0.16 -14.33
CA LEU A 167 -17.37 0.49 -13.16
C LEU A 167 -17.68 -0.40 -11.95
N LYS A 168 -18.94 -0.81 -11.79
CA LYS A 168 -19.35 -1.74 -10.71
C LYS A 168 -18.66 -3.10 -10.87
N ASN A 169 -18.69 -3.67 -12.07
CA ASN A 169 -18.04 -4.95 -12.35
C ASN A 169 -16.52 -4.85 -12.22
N ILE A 170 -15.93 -3.74 -12.67
CA ILE A 170 -14.50 -3.46 -12.51
C ILE A 170 -14.13 -3.41 -11.01
N GLY A 171 -14.89 -2.67 -10.20
CA GLY A 171 -14.66 -2.59 -8.75
C GLY A 171 -14.80 -3.95 -8.06
N LEU A 172 -15.82 -4.73 -8.39
CA LEU A 172 -16.00 -6.09 -7.87
C LEU A 172 -14.82 -7.00 -8.25
N ARG A 173 -14.30 -6.85 -9.47
CA ARG A 173 -13.15 -7.65 -9.91
C ARG A 173 -11.88 -7.28 -9.16
N VAL A 174 -11.61 -5.99 -8.97
CA VAL A 174 -10.49 -5.54 -8.15
C VAL A 174 -10.65 -5.99 -6.69
N GLN A 175 -11.88 -5.93 -6.15
CA GLN A 175 -12.21 -6.44 -4.82
C GLN A 175 -11.82 -7.91 -4.67
N HIS A 176 -12.13 -8.73 -5.68
CA HIS A 176 -11.80 -10.15 -5.71
C HIS A 176 -10.29 -10.39 -5.61
N PHE A 177 -9.48 -9.61 -6.33
CA PHE A 177 -8.02 -9.70 -6.29
C PHE A 177 -7.36 -8.97 -5.12
N CYS A 178 -8.11 -8.19 -4.34
CA CYS A 178 -7.57 -7.48 -3.18
C CYS A 178 -7.24 -8.45 -2.04
N VAL A 179 -6.10 -8.25 -1.39
CA VAL A 179 -5.63 -9.03 -0.22
C VAL A 179 -5.99 -8.41 1.12
N ALA A 180 -6.76 -7.33 1.13
CA ALA A 180 -7.20 -6.72 2.38
C ALA A 180 -8.06 -7.68 3.22
N GLY A 181 -8.22 -7.34 4.50
CA GLY A 181 -8.91 -8.16 5.49
C GLY A 181 -10.34 -8.56 5.11
N LYS A 182 -10.85 -9.59 5.78
CA LYS A 182 -12.22 -10.08 5.61
C LYS A 182 -13.24 -9.04 6.09
N PRO A 183 -14.50 -9.10 5.61
CA PRO A 183 -15.59 -8.29 6.13
C PRO A 183 -15.76 -8.48 7.64
N ASN A 184 -16.05 -7.39 8.35
CA ASN A 184 -16.45 -7.39 9.74
C ASN A 184 -17.95 -7.11 9.82
N VAL A 185 -18.73 -8.18 10.03
CA VAL A 185 -20.19 -8.12 10.10
C VAL A 185 -20.69 -7.27 11.27
N PHE A 186 -19.99 -7.29 12.41
CA PHE A 186 -20.38 -6.52 13.60
C PHE A 186 -20.16 -5.01 13.44
N LYS A 187 -19.25 -4.60 12.55
CA LYS A 187 -18.98 -3.19 12.24
C LYS A 187 -19.61 -2.73 10.93
N ASN A 188 -20.40 -3.59 10.28
CA ASN A 188 -20.92 -3.37 8.93
C ASN A 188 -19.85 -2.83 7.96
N PHE A 189 -18.65 -3.41 8.02
CA PHE A 189 -17.46 -2.85 7.39
C PHE A 189 -16.73 -3.89 6.55
N CYS A 190 -16.49 -3.60 5.27
CA CYS A 190 -15.71 -4.44 4.37
C CYS A 190 -14.51 -3.65 3.81
N PRO A 191 -13.27 -3.95 4.24
CA PRO A 191 -12.06 -3.32 3.71
C PRO A 191 -11.98 -3.35 2.19
N LYS A 192 -12.33 -4.48 1.59
CA LYS A 192 -12.21 -4.68 0.14
C LYS A 192 -13.22 -3.82 -0.63
N SER A 193 -14.41 -3.60 -0.08
CA SER A 193 -15.45 -2.76 -0.70
C SER A 193 -15.05 -1.28 -0.67
N GLU A 194 -14.48 -0.80 0.43
CA GLU A 194 -13.91 0.57 0.49
C GLU A 194 -12.77 0.75 -0.52
N ILE A 195 -11.85 -0.23 -0.62
CA ILE A 195 -10.76 -0.18 -1.60
C ILE A 195 -11.29 -0.19 -3.04
N ALA A 196 -12.33 -0.99 -3.32
CA ALA A 196 -12.99 -0.99 -4.63
C ALA A 196 -13.63 0.37 -4.94
N LYS A 197 -14.25 1.01 -3.94
CA LYS A 197 -14.80 2.36 -4.07
C LYS A 197 -13.70 3.40 -4.35
N ILE A 198 -12.61 3.38 -3.58
CA ILE A 198 -11.44 4.24 -3.82
C ILE A 198 -10.94 4.08 -5.25
N LEU A 199 -10.86 2.85 -5.77
CA LEU A 199 -10.49 2.66 -7.17
C LEU A 199 -11.50 3.30 -8.13
N ILE A 200 -12.79 2.99 -8.00
CA ILE A 200 -13.84 3.48 -8.89
C ILE A 200 -13.85 5.00 -8.94
N ASP A 201 -13.76 5.65 -7.78
CA ASP A 201 -13.77 7.11 -7.63
C ASP A 201 -12.56 7.78 -8.32
N ASN A 202 -11.53 7.00 -8.67
CA ASN A 202 -10.32 7.48 -9.36
C ASN A 202 -10.12 6.87 -10.75
N ILE A 203 -11.18 6.27 -11.32
CA ILE A 203 -11.25 5.92 -12.74
C ILE A 203 -11.87 7.10 -13.50
N ARG A 204 -11.16 7.61 -14.50
CA ARG A 204 -11.70 8.56 -15.48
C ARG A 204 -12.09 7.81 -16.74
N VAL A 205 -13.34 7.94 -17.16
CA VAL A 205 -13.82 7.41 -18.45
C VAL A 205 -13.72 8.52 -19.49
N ILE A 206 -13.02 8.25 -20.59
CA ILE A 206 -12.73 9.20 -21.66
C ILE A 206 -13.33 8.62 -22.95
N GLN A 207 -14.29 9.32 -23.53
CA GLN A 207 -14.84 8.96 -24.84
C GLN A 207 -13.92 9.48 -25.95
N ILE A 208 -13.59 8.63 -26.92
CA ILE A 208 -12.72 8.93 -28.07
C ILE A 208 -13.28 8.41 -29.39
#